data_AF-A0A956CCK7-F1
#
_entry.id   AF-A0A956CCK7-F1
#
_cell.length_a   1.000
_cell.length_b   1.000
_cell.length_c   1.000
_cell.angle_alpha   90.00
_cell.angle_beta   90.00
_cell.angle_gamma   90.00
#
_symmetry.space_group_name_H-M   'P 1'
#
loop_
_entity.id
_entity.type
_entity.pdbx_description
1 polymer ?
#
loop_
_entity_poly.entity_id
_entity_poly.type
_entity_poly.pdbx_seq_one_letter_code
_entity_poly.pdbx_strand_id
1 'polypeptide(L)'
;MSVSDPPGDRRRAQRAPIELKVEYKRLNTFFADYTKNISRGGTFIATERPLPIGTEFVFALGIPHLEEPLRLRGKVMWITDTDHAEEESPAGMGIEFQFTSDDERREKVSSVEALLVEELGEHLAEKLLGRKPEA
;
A
#
# COMPACT_ATOMS: atom_id res chain seq x y z
N MET A 1 41.99 -32.41 18.64
CA MET A 1 41.91 -31.65 17.36
C MET A 1 41.26 -32.62 16.37
N SER A 2 40.01 -32.48 15.95
CA SER A 2 39.39 -31.30 15.34
C SER A 2 37.90 -31.18 15.70
N VAL A 3 37.48 -29.94 16.01
CA VAL A 3 36.11 -29.42 15.79
C VAL A 3 35.89 -29.26 14.28
N SER A 4 34.70 -29.35 13.68
CA SER A 4 33.46 -28.63 14.01
C SER A 4 32.27 -29.12 13.16
N ASP A 5 31.08 -28.93 13.72
CA ASP A 5 29.69 -29.14 13.29
C ASP A 5 29.27 -28.92 11.82
N PRO A 6 28.12 -29.51 11.40
CA PRO A 6 27.47 -29.28 10.10
C PRO A 6 26.83 -27.88 10.01
N PRO A 7 26.73 -27.28 8.80
CA PRO A 7 26.03 -26.00 8.63
C PRO A 7 24.51 -26.23 8.80
N GLY A 8 24.02 -25.73 9.93
CA GLY A 8 22.65 -25.87 10.36
C GLY A 8 21.64 -25.03 9.60
N ASP A 9 20.41 -25.53 9.71
CA ASP A 9 19.14 -24.84 9.64
C ASP A 9 19.17 -23.48 10.38
N ARG A 10 19.51 -22.41 9.64
CA ARG A 10 19.59 -21.04 10.17
C ARG A 10 19.20 -20.04 9.09
N ARG A 11 17.90 -19.95 8.78
CA ARG A 11 17.25 -18.70 8.29
C ARG A 11 15.75 -18.81 8.03
N ARG A 12 14.99 -19.56 8.83
CA ARG A 12 13.60 -19.16 9.12
C ARG A 12 13.65 -18.02 10.14
N ALA A 13 14.19 -16.88 9.71
CA ALA A 13 14.00 -15.65 10.48
C ALA A 13 12.49 -15.46 10.56
N GLN A 14 11.94 -15.57 11.77
CA GLN A 14 10.65 -14.96 12.09
C GLN A 14 10.82 -13.48 11.79
N ARG A 15 10.59 -13.09 10.54
CA ARG A 15 10.51 -11.69 10.17
C ARG A 15 9.25 -11.22 10.87
N ALA A 16 9.39 -10.43 11.94
CA ALA A 16 8.26 -9.69 12.46
C ALA A 16 7.58 -9.00 11.26
N PRO A 17 6.25 -9.05 11.16
CA PRO A 17 5.56 -8.43 10.04
C PRO A 17 5.98 -6.97 9.96
N ILE A 18 6.62 -6.59 8.85
CA ILE A 18 6.99 -5.21 8.59
C ILE A 18 5.66 -4.47 8.42
N GLU A 19 5.41 -3.46 9.24
CA GLU A 19 4.27 -2.56 9.09
C GLU A 19 4.78 -1.19 8.64
N LEU A 20 4.40 -0.79 7.44
CA LEU A 20 4.69 0.52 6.89
C LEU A 20 3.47 1.42 7.11
N LYS A 21 3.65 2.49 7.88
CA LYS A 21 2.62 3.48 8.18
C LYS A 21 2.75 4.69 7.26
N VAL A 22 1.64 5.08 6.64
CA VAL A 22 1.54 6.30 5.84
C VAL A 22 0.36 7.12 6.36
N GLU A 23 0.65 8.35 6.73
CA GLU A 23 -0.33 9.26 7.33
C GLU A 23 -0.73 10.33 6.31
N TYR A 24 -1.99 10.31 5.88
CA TYR A 24 -2.56 11.35 5.04
C TYR A 24 -3.03 12.51 5.91
N LYS A 25 -2.47 13.71 5.69
CA LYS A 25 -2.90 14.92 6.42
C LYS A 25 -4.21 15.51 5.92
N ARG A 26 -4.63 15.14 4.70
CA ARG A 26 -5.81 15.70 4.02
C ARG A 26 -6.52 14.60 3.23
N LEU A 27 -7.84 14.54 3.36
CA LEU A 27 -8.68 13.60 2.61
C LEU A 27 -8.56 13.77 1.10
N ASN A 28 -8.55 15.01 0.60
CA ASN A 28 -8.42 15.26 -0.84
C ASN A 28 -7.13 14.70 -1.44
N THR A 29 -6.02 14.69 -0.67
CA THR A 29 -4.76 14.07 -1.12
C THR A 29 -4.91 12.56 -1.20
N PHE A 30 -5.51 11.95 -0.18
CA PHE A 30 -5.81 10.53 -0.18
C PHE A 30 -6.72 10.12 -1.36
N PHE A 31 -7.80 10.85 -1.61
CA PHE A 31 -8.73 10.57 -2.71
C PHE A 31 -8.06 10.67 -4.09
N ALA A 32 -7.17 11.64 -4.27
CA ALA A 32 -6.40 11.77 -5.51
C ALA A 32 -5.46 10.56 -5.75
N ASP A 33 -4.76 10.11 -4.70
CA ASP A 33 -3.91 8.91 -4.78
C ASP A 33 -4.75 7.64 -4.97
N TYR A 34 -5.92 7.58 -4.32
CA TYR A 34 -6.81 6.43 -4.35
C TYR A 34 -7.35 6.15 -5.75
N THR A 35 -7.86 7.19 -6.38
CA THR A 35 -8.45 7.13 -7.73
C THR A 35 -7.40 6.83 -8.80
N LYS A 36 -6.16 7.31 -8.65
CA LYS A 36 -5.09 7.08 -9.62
C LYS A 36 -4.49 5.68 -9.53
N ASN A 37 -4.17 5.23 -8.31
CA ASN A 37 -3.31 4.08 -8.10
C ASN A 37 -3.96 3.04 -7.17
N ILE A 38 -4.39 3.45 -5.98
CA ILE A 38 -4.72 2.49 -4.90
C ILE A 38 -5.92 1.62 -5.26
N SER A 39 -6.98 2.20 -5.85
CA SER A 39 -8.18 1.48 -6.29
C SER A 39 -7.88 0.40 -7.35
N ARG A 40 -6.80 0.57 -8.11
CA ARG A 40 -6.35 -0.36 -9.15
C ARG A 40 -5.48 -1.49 -8.60
N GLY A 41 -5.23 -1.53 -7.30
CA GLY A 41 -4.51 -2.61 -6.63
C GLY A 41 -3.03 -2.33 -6.40
N GLY A 42 -2.56 -1.08 -6.47
CA GLY A 42 -1.17 -0.79 -6.17
C GLY A 42 -0.91 0.68 -5.83
N THR A 43 0.29 0.98 -5.36
CA THR A 43 0.72 2.36 -5.12
C THR A 43 2.23 2.50 -5.27
N PHE A 44 2.71 3.73 -5.40
CA PHE A 44 4.13 4.04 -5.36
C PHE A 44 4.44 4.81 -4.08
N ILE A 45 5.53 4.45 -3.42
CA ILE A 45 6.04 5.19 -2.25
C ILE A 45 7.41 5.75 -2.59
N ALA A 46 7.48 7.08 -2.63
CA ALA A 46 8.74 7.79 -2.73
C ALA A 46 9.55 7.57 -1.44
N THR A 47 10.74 6.99 -1.57
CA THR A 47 11.64 6.71 -0.44
C THR A 47 13.04 6.50 -0.96
N GLU A 48 14.03 7.04 -0.26
CA GLU A 48 15.45 6.77 -0.52
C GLU A 48 15.88 5.39 0.00
N ARG A 49 15.02 4.71 0.78
CA ARG A 49 15.28 3.41 1.39
C ARG A 49 14.16 2.43 1.04
N PRO A 50 14.06 1.98 -0.21
CA PRO A 50 13.05 1.02 -0.63
C PRO A 50 13.30 -0.36 0.01
N LEU A 51 12.22 -1.09 0.27
CA LEU A 51 12.32 -2.50 0.68
C LEU A 51 12.69 -3.36 -0.54
N PRO A 52 13.40 -4.49 -0.36
CA PRO A 52 13.76 -5.37 -1.47
C PRO A 52 12.55 -5.87 -2.26
N ILE A 53 12.70 -6.03 -3.59
CA ILE A 53 11.67 -6.61 -4.46
C ILE A 53 11.23 -7.98 -3.91
N GLY A 54 9.92 -8.23 -3.93
CA GLY A 54 9.29 -9.43 -3.39
C GLY A 54 9.07 -9.41 -1.88
N THR A 55 9.50 -8.35 -1.17
CA THR A 55 9.17 -8.18 0.26
C THR A 55 7.68 -7.99 0.43
N GLU A 56 7.08 -8.82 1.27
CA GLU A 56 5.68 -8.71 1.71
C GLU A 56 5.63 -8.01 3.07
N PHE A 57 4.69 -7.08 3.22
CA PHE A 57 4.53 -6.28 4.42
C PHE A 57 3.08 -5.81 4.58
N VAL A 58 2.73 -5.35 5.77
CA VAL A 58 1.45 -4.68 6.03
C VAL A 58 1.62 -3.19 5.77
N PHE A 59 0.70 -2.63 5.01
CA PHE A 59 0.63 -1.22 4.68
C PHE A 59 -0.58 -0.61 5.40
N ALA A 60 -0.33 0.32 6.32
CA ALA A 60 -1.36 0.96 7.12
C ALA A 60 -1.52 2.43 6.69
N LEU A 61 -2.65 2.75 6.09
CA LEU A 61 -3.02 4.10 5.69
C LEU A 61 -3.82 4.78 6.78
N GLY A 62 -3.20 5.72 7.48
CA GLY A 62 -3.90 6.66 8.36
C GLY A 62 -4.60 7.70 7.49
N ILE A 63 -5.93 7.69 7.53
CA ILE A 63 -6.79 8.57 6.73
C ILE A 63 -7.60 9.41 7.72
N PRO A 64 -7.71 10.73 7.55
CA PRO A 64 -8.54 11.55 8.43
C PRO A 64 -9.98 11.04 8.43
N HIS A 65 -10.63 11.08 9.59
CA HIS A 65 -12.02 10.64 9.80
C HIS A 65 -12.24 9.12 9.78
N LEU A 66 -11.22 8.30 9.49
CA LEU A 66 -11.24 6.87 9.84
C LEU A 66 -10.66 6.67 11.25
N GLU A 67 -11.41 5.99 12.12
CA GLU A 67 -10.95 5.66 13.48
C GLU A 67 -9.76 4.70 13.47
N GLU A 68 -9.77 3.75 12.53
CA GLU A 68 -8.68 2.80 12.33
C GLU A 68 -8.01 2.99 10.96
N PRO A 69 -6.69 2.81 10.88
CA PRO A 69 -5.99 2.89 9.61
C PRO A 69 -6.45 1.77 8.67
N LEU A 70 -6.59 2.09 7.39
CA LEU A 70 -6.86 1.10 6.36
C LEU A 70 -5.60 0.23 6.17
N ARG A 71 -5.65 -0.99 6.72
CA ARG A 71 -4.57 -1.97 6.61
C ARG A 71 -4.75 -2.84 5.36
N LEU A 72 -3.72 -2.91 4.55
CA LEU A 72 -3.61 -3.70 3.32
C LEU A 72 -2.33 -4.52 3.36
N ARG A 73 -2.28 -5.68 2.70
CA ARG A 73 -1.00 -6.36 2.45
C ARG A 73 -0.40 -5.83 1.16
N GLY A 74 0.90 -5.59 1.14
CA GLY A 74 1.62 -5.11 -0.03
C GLY A 74 2.82 -5.99 -0.35
N LYS A 75 3.15 -6.10 -1.63
CA LYS A 75 4.37 -6.72 -2.13
C LYS A 75 5.14 -5.73 -3.00
N VAL A 76 6.44 -5.59 -2.76
CA VAL A 76 7.30 -4.77 -3.61
C VAL A 76 7.46 -5.42 -4.98
N MET A 77 7.11 -4.71 -6.05
CA MET A 77 7.19 -5.20 -7.43
C MET A 77 8.41 -4.67 -8.18
N TRP A 78 8.80 -3.42 -7.91
CA TRP A 78 9.96 -2.77 -8.52
C TRP A 78 10.46 -1.63 -7.63
N ILE A 79 11.69 -1.20 -7.89
CA ILE A 79 12.39 -0.15 -7.14
C ILE A 79 13.01 0.82 -8.14
N THR A 80 12.96 2.12 -7.82
CA THR A 80 13.80 3.16 -8.43
C THR A 80 14.81 3.60 -7.38
N ASP A 81 16.09 3.34 -7.62
CA ASP A 81 17.17 3.77 -6.71
C ASP A 81 17.47 5.26 -6.88
N THR A 82 18.10 5.87 -5.87
CA THR A 82 18.48 7.30 -5.87
C THR A 82 19.41 7.67 -7.02
N ASP A 83 20.26 6.74 -7.45
CA ASP A 83 21.20 6.96 -8.57
C ASP A 83 20.50 7.00 -9.93
N HIS A 84 19.26 6.50 -9.99
CA HIS A 84 18.40 6.47 -11.17
C HIS A 84 17.18 7.38 -11.03
N ALA A 85 17.13 8.20 -9.98
CA ALA A 85 16.01 9.09 -9.73
C ALA A 85 16.05 10.31 -10.67
N GLU A 86 14.95 10.51 -11.38
CA GLU A 86 14.72 11.66 -12.26
C GLU A 86 13.53 12.49 -11.74
N GLU A 87 13.36 13.71 -12.24
CA GLU A 87 12.26 14.59 -11.82
C GLU A 87 10.88 13.96 -12.08
N GLU A 88 10.76 13.13 -13.13
CA GLU A 88 9.55 12.36 -13.47
C GLU A 88 9.52 10.95 -12.86
N SER A 89 10.63 10.47 -12.27
CA SER A 89 10.74 9.14 -11.66
C SER A 89 11.54 9.22 -10.35
N PRO A 90 10.91 9.63 -9.23
CA PRO A 90 11.60 9.76 -7.96
C PRO A 90 12.06 8.41 -7.42
N ALA A 91 13.09 8.41 -6.57
CA ALA A 91 13.51 7.23 -5.84
C ALA A 91 12.36 6.66 -4.99
N GLY A 92 12.19 5.34 -5.00
CA GLY A 92 11.12 4.71 -4.25
C GLY A 92 10.84 3.28 -4.66
N MET A 93 9.65 2.81 -4.31
CA MET A 93 9.20 1.45 -4.59
C MET A 93 7.75 1.41 -5.07
N GLY A 94 7.52 0.60 -6.10
CA GLY A 94 6.18 0.23 -6.56
C GLY A 94 5.66 -0.98 -5.80
N ILE A 95 4.41 -0.89 -5.34
CA ILE A 95 3.78 -1.87 -4.45
C ILE A 95 2.51 -2.37 -5.12
N GLU A 96 2.32 -3.69 -5.12
CA GLU A 96 1.07 -4.34 -5.48
C GLU A 96 0.36 -4.81 -4.20
N PHE A 97 -0.91 -4.47 -4.07
CA PHE A 97 -1.73 -4.93 -2.96
C PHE A 97 -2.12 -6.38 -3.13
N GLN A 98 -1.92 -7.12 -2.05
CA GLN A 98 -2.26 -8.53 -1.95
C GLN A 98 -3.56 -8.65 -1.17
N PHE A 99 -4.54 -9.33 -1.75
CA PHE A 99 -5.81 -9.67 -1.10
C PHE A 99 -5.86 -11.18 -0.92
N THR A 100 -6.36 -11.63 0.22
CA THR A 100 -6.55 -13.06 0.49
C THR A 100 -7.79 -13.62 -0.21
N SER A 101 -8.75 -12.75 -0.55
CA SER A 101 -9.95 -13.10 -1.31
C SER A 101 -10.52 -11.88 -2.05
N ASP A 102 -11.39 -12.15 -3.02
CA ASP A 102 -12.18 -11.10 -3.68
C ASP A 102 -13.14 -10.39 -2.70
N ASP A 103 -13.60 -11.09 -1.66
CA ASP A 103 -14.41 -10.51 -0.60
C ASP A 103 -13.63 -9.45 0.20
N GLU A 104 -12.41 -9.76 0.62
CA GLU A 104 -11.54 -8.79 1.31
C GLU A 104 -11.29 -7.58 0.40
N ARG A 105 -11.04 -7.81 -0.89
CA ARG A 105 -10.86 -6.71 -1.85
C ARG A 105 -12.11 -5.83 -1.93
N ARG A 106 -13.30 -6.42 -2.07
CA ARG A 106 -14.57 -5.68 -2.13
C ARG A 106 -14.83 -4.91 -0.85
N GLU A 107 -14.61 -5.51 0.31
CA GLU A 107 -14.80 -4.86 1.61
C GLU A 107 -13.92 -3.61 1.75
N LYS A 108 -12.62 -3.73 1.41
CA LYS A 108 -11.69 -2.60 1.48
C LYS A 108 -12.05 -1.50 0.48
N VAL A 109 -12.43 -1.86 -0.74
CA VAL A 109 -12.86 -0.89 -1.76
C VAL A 109 -14.15 -0.18 -1.35
N SER A 110 -15.17 -0.93 -0.91
CA SER A 110 -16.46 -0.39 -0.49
C SER A 110 -16.30 0.56 0.71
N SER A 111 -15.46 0.21 1.69
CA SER A 111 -15.18 1.09 2.84
C SER A 111 -14.60 2.45 2.42
N VAL A 112 -13.69 2.47 1.44
CA VAL A 112 -13.10 3.72 0.93
C VAL A 112 -14.08 4.50 0.06
N GLU A 113 -14.87 3.79 -0.76
CA GLU A 113 -15.90 4.42 -1.60
C GLU A 113 -17.04 5.02 -0.76
N ALA A 114 -17.42 4.39 0.34
CA ALA A 114 -18.37 4.95 1.31
C ALA A 114 -17.83 6.25 1.93
N LEU A 115 -16.57 6.27 2.36
CA LEU A 115 -15.92 7.49 2.87
C LEU A 115 -15.87 8.61 1.81
N LEU A 116 -15.58 8.26 0.55
CA LEU A 116 -15.64 9.20 -0.58
C LEU A 116 -17.03 9.84 -0.72
N VAL A 117 -18.08 9.02 -0.66
CA VAL A 117 -19.47 9.49 -0.78
C VAL A 117 -19.88 10.32 0.42
N GLU A 118 -19.49 9.93 1.64
CA GLU A 118 -19.76 10.68 2.87
C GLU A 118 -19.13 12.07 2.84
N GLU A 119 -17.86 12.18 2.42
CA GLU A 119 -17.10 13.43 2.43
C GLU A 119 -17.40 14.35 1.24
N LEU A 120 -17.70 13.79 0.06
CA LEU A 120 -17.80 14.55 -1.19
C LEU A 120 -19.20 14.53 -1.84
N GLY A 121 -20.07 13.62 -1.40
CA GLY A 121 -21.35 13.34 -2.04
C GLY A 121 -21.26 12.43 -3.27
N GLU A 122 -22.37 11.75 -3.57
CA GLU A 122 -22.46 10.72 -4.62
C GLU A 122 -22.00 11.21 -6.01
N HIS A 123 -22.43 12.42 -6.41
CA HIS A 123 -22.10 12.97 -7.74
C HIS A 123 -20.61 13.23 -7.95
N LEU A 124 -19.91 13.72 -6.91
CA LEU A 124 -18.48 13.98 -7.03
C LEU A 124 -17.68 12.68 -6.92
N ALA A 125 -18.10 11.75 -6.06
CA ALA A 125 -17.52 10.42 -5.98
C ALA A 125 -17.60 9.68 -7.33
N GLU A 126 -18.76 9.66 -7.97
CA GLU A 126 -18.95 9.03 -9.29
C GLU A 126 -18.02 9.63 -10.36
N LYS A 127 -17.89 10.96 -10.39
CA LYS A 127 -16.97 11.64 -11.32
C LYS A 127 -15.51 11.30 -11.09
N LEU A 128 -15.09 11.18 -9.83
CA LEU A 128 -13.72 10.87 -9.45
C LEU A 128 -13.36 9.40 -9.74
N LEU A 129 -14.31 8.49 -9.53
CA LEU A 129 -14.14 7.06 -9.78
C LEU A 129 -14.32 6.70 -11.26
N GLY A 130 -15.03 7.53 -12.04
CA GLY A 130 -15.43 7.23 -13.41
C GLY A 130 -16.50 6.13 -13.51
N ARG A 131 -17.09 5.75 -12.37
CA ARG A 131 -18.13 4.74 -12.23
C ARG A 131 -18.96 5.03 -10.98
N LYS A 132 -20.16 4.44 -10.90
CA LYS A 132 -20.97 4.51 -9.69
C LYS A 132 -20.24 3.81 -8.52
N PRO A 133 -20.10 4.45 -7.35
CA PRO A 133 -19.52 3.81 -6.18
C PRO A 133 -20.37 2.61 -5.70
N GLU A 134 -19.70 1.58 -5.20
CA GLU A 134 -20.27 0.36 -4.60
C GLU A 134 -20.52 0.53 -3.08
N ALA A 135 -20.90 1.74 -2.67
CA ALA A 135 -21.19 2.10 -1.27
C ALA A 135 -22.49 1.47 -0.76
#